data_AF-A0A4Q7YGB7-F1
#
_entry.id   AF-A0A4Q7YGB7-F1
#
_cell.length_a   1.000
_cell.length_b   1.000
_cell.length_c   1.000
_cell.angle_alpha   90.00
_cell.angle_beta   90.00
_cell.angle_gamma   90.00
#
_symmetry.space_group_name_H-M   'P 1'
#
loop_
_entity.id
_entity.type
_entity.pdbx_description
1 polymer ?
#
loop_
_entity_poly.entity_id
_entity_poly.type
_entity_poly.pdbx_seq_one_letter_code
_entity_poly.pdbx_strand_id
1 'polypeptide(L)'
;MAGQEVDDDALIEALQARAWDPGLRFDRADVPVAWIVERYGKSRLEQDRDDIVSYGSDGTVQLKAGAEEVTDYYADAPRGPLFPPISLSEVERAESRIGRRLPELLRRVYTEVANGGFGPDGGLASLTDGNRAPRHLRDWPCAASVHERNLSEGMPPSWLFLTYGGCTMEWHVSLTAVDNPVLLYDADSYTDPHNGLCHATASLRKWLATWAGGGDVWDEVL
;
A
#
# COMPACT_ATOMS: atom_id res chain seq x y z
N MET A 1 -16.42 0.72 21.97
CA MET A 1 -17.10 -0.11 20.95
C MET A 1 -17.78 0.80 19.93
N ALA A 2 -18.94 1.41 20.20
CA ALA A 2 -19.64 2.25 19.21
C ALA A 2 -18.82 3.44 18.63
N GLY A 3 -17.99 4.10 19.44
CA GLY A 3 -17.16 5.22 18.95
C GLY A 3 -15.98 4.80 18.07
N GLN A 4 -15.51 3.56 18.18
CA GLN A 4 -14.41 3.03 17.36
C GLN A 4 -14.93 2.45 16.04
N GLU A 5 -16.15 1.93 16.04
CA GLU A 5 -16.85 1.46 14.85
C GLU A 5 -17.18 2.62 13.89
N VAL A 6 -17.65 3.75 14.43
CA VAL A 6 -17.87 4.98 13.64
C VAL A 6 -16.55 5.55 13.07
N ASP A 7 -15.45 5.42 13.82
CA ASP A 7 -14.11 5.81 13.35
C ASP A 7 -13.58 4.86 12.26
N ASP A 8 -13.83 3.55 12.40
CA ASP A 8 -13.53 2.55 11.38
C ASP A 8 -14.31 2.78 10.10
N ASP A 9 -15.60 3.13 10.18
CA ASP A 9 -16.43 3.43 9.00
C ASP A 9 -15.87 4.64 8.23
N ALA A 10 -15.57 5.74 8.94
CA ALA A 10 -14.97 6.92 8.32
C ALA A 10 -13.60 6.61 7.69
N LEU A 11 -12.79 5.78 8.34
CA LEU A 11 -11.51 5.33 7.79
C LEU A 11 -11.69 4.47 6.54
N ILE A 12 -12.63 3.52 6.55
CA ILE A 12 -12.92 2.67 5.39
C ILE A 12 -13.41 3.50 4.21
N GLU A 13 -14.28 4.48 4.44
CA GLU A 13 -14.73 5.42 3.41
C GLU A 13 -13.56 6.23 2.82
N ALA A 14 -12.66 6.74 3.66
CA ALA A 14 -11.48 7.48 3.21
C ALA A 14 -10.51 6.60 2.41
N LEU A 15 -10.27 5.37 2.88
CA LEU A 15 -9.45 4.38 2.17
C LEU A 15 -10.08 4.01 0.82
N GLN A 16 -11.40 3.83 0.77
CA GLN A 16 -12.11 3.52 -0.47
C GLN A 16 -12.00 4.68 -1.47
N ALA A 17 -12.25 5.92 -1.02
CA ALA A 17 -12.14 7.09 -1.88
C ALA A 17 -10.75 7.22 -2.49
N ARG A 18 -9.69 7.04 -1.69
CA ARG A 18 -8.30 7.12 -2.15
C ARG A 18 -7.91 5.94 -3.04
N ALA A 19 -8.22 4.71 -2.65
CA ALA A 19 -7.88 3.49 -3.40
C ALA A 19 -8.58 3.41 -4.77
N TRP A 20 -9.78 3.98 -4.88
CA TRP A 20 -10.57 3.93 -6.11
C TRP A 20 -10.20 5.04 -7.09
N ASP A 21 -9.44 6.05 -6.65
CA ASP A 21 -8.87 7.11 -7.47
C ASP A 21 -7.56 6.63 -8.14
N PRO A 22 -7.48 6.53 -9.49
CA PRO A 22 -6.25 6.19 -10.20
C PRO A 22 -5.03 7.06 -9.87
N GLY A 23 -5.24 8.35 -9.57
CA GLY A 23 -4.17 9.29 -9.25
C GLY A 23 -3.79 9.32 -7.76
N LEU A 24 -4.58 8.72 -6.86
CA LEU A 24 -4.31 8.72 -5.42
C LEU A 24 -4.14 7.33 -4.79
N ARG A 25 -4.43 6.25 -5.52
CA ARG A 25 -4.38 4.87 -4.98
C ARG A 25 -2.99 4.41 -4.53
N PHE A 26 -1.95 5.11 -4.98
CA PHE A 26 -0.58 4.96 -4.49
C PHE A 26 -0.08 6.35 -4.10
N ASP A 27 1.07 6.44 -3.43
CA ASP A 27 1.68 7.74 -3.10
C ASP A 27 2.23 8.48 -4.32
N ARG A 28 2.30 7.77 -5.46
CA ARG A 28 2.86 8.26 -6.70
C ARG A 28 2.06 7.75 -7.89
N ALA A 29 2.00 8.53 -8.96
CA ALA A 29 1.33 8.15 -10.19
C ALA A 29 2.16 8.55 -11.41
N ASP A 30 2.06 7.73 -12.45
CA ASP A 30 2.83 7.92 -13.69
C ASP A 30 2.01 8.73 -14.68
N VAL A 31 2.55 9.88 -15.09
CA VAL A 31 1.93 10.75 -16.09
C VAL A 31 2.82 10.82 -17.33
N PRO A 32 2.29 10.66 -18.57
CA PRO A 32 3.09 10.79 -19.77
C PRO A 32 3.74 12.16 -19.89
N VAL A 33 5.07 12.20 -20.09
CA VAL A 33 5.83 13.45 -20.26
C VAL A 33 5.27 14.26 -21.43
N ALA A 34 4.92 13.60 -22.53
CA ALA A 34 4.35 14.25 -23.71
C ALA A 34 3.05 15.00 -23.39
N TRP A 35 2.19 14.42 -22.54
CA TRP A 35 0.93 15.04 -22.14
C TRP A 35 1.17 16.28 -21.25
N ILE A 36 2.13 16.21 -20.31
CA ILE A 36 2.49 17.36 -19.48
C ILE A 36 3.03 18.49 -20.34
N VAL A 37 3.93 18.18 -21.29
CA VAL A 37 4.51 19.18 -22.20
C VAL A 37 3.43 19.82 -23.07
N GLU A 38 2.45 19.06 -23.53
CA GLU A 38 1.33 19.58 -24.32
C GLU A 38 0.43 20.52 -23.50
N ARG A 39 0.09 20.14 -22.27
CA ARG A 39 -0.85 20.89 -21.42
C ARG A 39 -0.22 22.08 -20.70
N TYR A 40 0.99 21.91 -20.16
CA TYR A 40 1.65 22.88 -19.28
C TYR A 40 2.93 23.47 -19.86
N GLY A 41 3.42 22.94 -20.98
CA GLY A 41 4.69 23.36 -21.58
C GLY A 41 5.90 22.66 -20.96
N LYS A 42 7.00 22.62 -21.73
CA LYS A 42 8.23 21.91 -21.35
C LYS A 42 8.91 22.47 -20.10
N SER A 43 8.79 23.78 -19.88
CA SER A 43 9.35 24.44 -18.68
C SER A 43 8.80 23.88 -17.38
N ARG A 44 7.60 23.30 -17.39
CA ARG A 44 6.97 22.67 -16.22
C ARG A 44 7.77 21.48 -15.68
N LEU A 45 8.55 20.80 -16.53
CA LEU A 45 9.44 19.67 -16.17
C LEU A 45 10.89 20.08 -15.95
N GLU A 46 11.26 21.31 -16.34
CA GLU A 46 12.62 21.84 -16.21
C GLU A 46 12.81 22.62 -14.89
N GLN A 47 11.72 22.87 -14.16
CA GLN A 47 11.75 23.49 -12.84
C GLN A 47 12.16 22.46 -11.78
N ASP A 48 12.99 22.89 -10.84
CA ASP A 48 13.31 22.11 -9.65
C ASP A 48 12.04 21.99 -8.79
N ARG A 49 11.57 20.76 -8.58
CA ARG A 49 10.23 20.46 -8.06
C ARG A 49 10.27 19.24 -7.16
N ASP A 50 9.81 19.42 -5.93
CA ASP A 50 9.80 18.38 -4.90
C ASP A 50 8.74 17.28 -5.11
N ASP A 51 7.86 17.42 -6.10
CA ASP A 51 6.81 16.45 -6.43
C ASP A 51 7.15 15.58 -7.64
N ILE A 52 8.25 15.85 -8.35
CA ILE A 52 8.82 14.92 -9.34
C ILE A 52 9.69 13.91 -8.61
N VAL A 53 9.32 12.64 -8.69
CA VAL A 53 10.04 11.55 -8.00
C VAL A 53 11.07 10.90 -8.92
N SER A 54 10.68 10.55 -10.14
CA SER A 54 11.56 9.89 -11.10
C SER A 54 11.04 9.98 -12.53
N TYR A 55 11.89 9.68 -13.50
CA TYR A 55 11.54 9.58 -14.91
C TYR A 55 11.58 8.12 -15.37
N GLY A 56 10.48 7.65 -15.93
CA GLY A 56 10.35 6.31 -16.49
C GLY A 56 11.02 6.21 -17.86
N SER A 57 11.61 5.05 -18.15
CA SER A 57 12.19 4.76 -19.48
C SER A 57 11.13 4.63 -20.58
N ASP A 58 9.86 4.53 -20.22
CA ASP A 58 8.70 4.47 -21.11
C ASP A 58 8.15 5.85 -21.52
N GLY A 59 8.81 6.94 -21.10
CA GLY A 59 8.40 8.31 -21.40
C GLY A 59 7.34 8.86 -20.43
N THR A 60 7.15 8.22 -19.28
CA THR A 60 6.37 8.77 -18.17
C THR A 60 7.27 9.48 -17.16
N VAL A 61 6.66 10.37 -16.37
CA VAL A 61 7.26 10.92 -15.15
C VAL A 61 6.40 10.48 -13.97
N GLN A 62 7.05 10.00 -12.92
CA GLN A 62 6.41 9.62 -11.69
C GLN A 62 6.31 10.85 -10.79
N LEU A 63 5.08 11.24 -10.45
CA LEU A 63 4.76 12.40 -9.63
C LEU A 63 4.13 11.96 -8.30
N LYS A 64 4.28 12.77 -7.25
CA LYS A 64 3.55 12.56 -5.98
C LYS A 64 2.03 12.61 -6.23
N ALA A 65 1.30 11.75 -5.53
CA ALA A 65 -0.16 11.77 -5.51
C ALA A 65 -0.66 13.14 -5.01
N GLY A 66 -1.65 13.70 -5.69
CA GLY A 66 -2.17 15.04 -5.40
C GLY A 66 -1.45 16.19 -6.12
N ALA A 67 -0.40 15.91 -6.90
CA ALA A 67 0.15 16.90 -7.83
C ALA A 67 -0.90 17.29 -8.88
N GLU A 68 -0.88 18.56 -9.30
CA GLU A 68 -1.86 19.13 -10.24
C GLU A 68 -1.95 18.32 -11.54
N GLU A 69 -0.80 17.88 -12.08
CA GLU A 69 -0.74 17.07 -13.29
C GLU A 69 -1.37 15.70 -13.12
N VAL A 70 -1.23 15.09 -11.94
CA VAL A 70 -1.84 13.79 -11.62
C VAL A 70 -3.35 13.95 -11.55
N THR A 71 -3.83 14.97 -10.81
CA THR A 71 -5.26 15.25 -10.71
C THR A 71 -5.87 15.50 -12.09
N ASP A 72 -5.23 16.30 -12.93
CA ASP A 72 -5.73 16.63 -14.26
C ASP A 72 -5.68 15.43 -15.22
N TYR A 73 -4.59 14.64 -15.20
CA TYR A 73 -4.44 13.50 -16.10
C TYR A 73 -5.42 12.38 -15.78
N TYR A 74 -5.68 12.14 -14.49
CA TYR A 74 -6.58 11.09 -14.02
C TYR A 74 -8.00 11.56 -13.73
N ALA A 75 -8.35 12.84 -14.00
CA ALA A 75 -9.68 13.39 -13.75
C ALA A 75 -10.79 12.52 -14.35
N ASP A 76 -10.62 12.16 -15.62
CA ASP A 76 -11.57 11.35 -16.40
C ASP A 76 -11.22 9.84 -16.45
N ALA A 77 -10.18 9.42 -15.71
CA ALA A 77 -9.78 8.03 -15.69
C ALA A 77 -10.86 7.16 -15.01
N PRO A 78 -11.09 5.93 -15.50
CA PRO A 78 -12.09 5.05 -14.91
C PRO A 78 -11.74 4.77 -13.45
N ARG A 79 -12.71 5.02 -12.58
CA ARG A 79 -12.58 4.77 -11.13
C ARG A 79 -12.77 3.29 -10.84
N GLY A 80 -12.09 2.82 -9.79
CA GLY A 80 -12.19 1.44 -9.32
C GLY A 80 -10.82 0.83 -9.01
N PRO A 81 -10.76 -0.08 -8.02
CA PRO A 81 -9.50 -0.62 -7.53
C PRO A 81 -8.87 -1.57 -8.54
N LEU A 82 -7.54 -1.76 -8.46
CA LEU A 82 -6.84 -2.73 -9.30
C LEU A 82 -7.31 -4.16 -9.01
N PHE A 83 -7.54 -4.47 -7.75
CA PHE A 83 -8.04 -5.76 -7.31
C PHE A 83 -9.36 -5.55 -6.57
N PRO A 84 -10.48 -6.09 -7.08
CA PRO A 84 -11.77 -5.92 -6.44
C PRO A 84 -11.76 -6.50 -5.02
N PRO A 85 -12.63 -6.01 -4.12
CA PRO A 85 -12.78 -6.60 -2.81
C PRO A 85 -13.15 -8.09 -2.89
N ILE A 86 -12.67 -8.86 -1.92
CA ILE A 86 -12.95 -10.30 -1.83
C ILE A 86 -14.07 -10.59 -0.84
N SER A 87 -14.65 -11.78 -0.97
CA SER A 87 -15.67 -12.26 -0.04
C SER A 87 -15.07 -12.63 1.33
N LEU A 88 -15.92 -12.61 2.36
CA LEU A 88 -15.53 -13.04 3.71
C LEU A 88 -15.02 -14.49 3.74
N SER A 89 -15.57 -15.37 2.89
CA SER A 89 -15.13 -16.77 2.80
C SER A 89 -13.72 -16.90 2.19
N GLU A 90 -13.33 -16.00 1.28
CA GLU A 90 -11.96 -15.92 0.79
C GLU A 90 -11.00 -15.43 1.87
N VAL A 91 -11.43 -14.46 2.68
CA VAL A 91 -10.67 -14.02 3.87
C VAL A 91 -10.48 -15.18 4.85
N GLU A 92 -11.52 -15.92 5.19
CA GLU A 92 -11.45 -17.07 6.10
C GLU A 92 -10.53 -18.18 5.56
N ARG A 93 -10.52 -18.38 4.24
CA ARG A 93 -9.61 -19.31 3.59
C ARG A 93 -8.16 -18.85 3.71
N ALA A 94 -7.89 -17.56 3.57
CA ALA A 94 -6.56 -17.00 3.79
C ALA A 94 -6.14 -17.05 5.27
N GLU A 95 -7.03 -16.71 6.21
CA GLU A 95 -6.82 -16.86 7.65
C GLU A 95 -6.46 -18.30 8.02
N SER A 96 -7.11 -19.28 7.37
CA SER A 96 -6.82 -20.71 7.56
C SER A 96 -5.41 -21.09 7.08
N ARG A 97 -4.92 -20.48 5.99
CA ARG A 97 -3.55 -20.67 5.49
C ARG A 97 -2.51 -20.02 6.40
N ILE A 98 -2.79 -18.79 6.85
CA ILE A 98 -1.96 -18.02 7.79
C ILE A 98 -1.95 -18.68 9.18
N GLY A 99 -2.98 -19.46 9.51
CA GLY A 99 -3.15 -20.08 10.82
C GLY A 99 -3.58 -19.10 11.92
N ARG A 100 -4.03 -17.90 11.55
CA ARG A 100 -4.47 -16.83 12.46
C ARG A 100 -5.59 -16.01 11.82
N ARG A 101 -6.44 -15.43 12.68
CA ARG A 101 -7.41 -14.42 12.24
C ARG A 101 -6.72 -13.08 11.99
N LEU A 102 -7.18 -12.39 10.97
CA LEU A 102 -6.77 -11.02 10.68
C LEU A 102 -7.46 -10.06 11.67
N PRO A 103 -6.85 -8.89 11.94
CA PRO A 103 -7.52 -7.80 12.62
C PRO A 103 -8.79 -7.42 11.88
N GLU A 104 -9.86 -7.09 12.62
CA GLU A 104 -11.17 -6.77 12.03
C GLU A 104 -11.05 -5.66 10.97
N LEU A 105 -10.30 -4.60 11.28
CA LEU A 105 -10.03 -3.52 10.34
C LEU A 105 -9.40 -4.03 9.02
N LEU A 106 -8.45 -4.97 9.09
CA LEU A 106 -7.81 -5.51 7.89
C LEU A 106 -8.76 -6.41 7.08
N ARG A 107 -9.66 -7.15 7.75
CA ARG A 107 -10.73 -7.90 7.08
C ARG A 107 -11.61 -6.95 6.27
N ARG A 108 -12.08 -5.87 6.91
CA ARG A 108 -12.89 -4.83 6.28
C ARG A 108 -12.19 -4.19 5.09
N VAL A 109 -10.90 -3.86 5.22
CA VAL A 109 -10.10 -3.34 4.09
C VAL A 109 -10.15 -4.29 2.87
N TYR A 110 -9.92 -5.59 3.08
CA TYR A 110 -9.95 -6.56 1.97
C TYR A 110 -11.35 -6.83 1.41
N THR A 111 -12.41 -6.68 2.20
CA THR A 111 -13.80 -6.98 1.79
C THR A 111 -14.61 -5.77 1.32
N GLU A 112 -14.23 -4.55 1.72
CA GLU A 112 -14.96 -3.32 1.44
C GLU A 112 -14.17 -2.37 0.52
N VAL A 113 -12.83 -2.31 0.66
CA VAL A 113 -11.99 -1.39 -0.12
C VAL A 113 -11.48 -2.06 -1.39
N ALA A 114 -10.63 -3.08 -1.24
CA ALA A 114 -10.00 -3.82 -2.34
C ALA A 114 -9.09 -4.96 -1.84
N ASN A 115 -8.85 -5.96 -2.68
CA ASN A 115 -7.93 -7.07 -2.40
C ASN A 115 -6.46 -6.69 -2.70
N GLY A 116 -5.97 -5.63 -2.06
CA GLY A 116 -4.66 -5.04 -2.29
C GLY A 116 -4.60 -4.14 -3.54
N GLY A 117 -3.40 -3.80 -4.01
CA GLY A 117 -3.19 -3.01 -5.23
C GLY A 117 -3.48 -1.52 -5.06
N PHE A 118 -3.42 -1.05 -3.82
CA PHE A 118 -3.50 0.34 -3.39
C PHE A 118 -2.75 0.46 -2.07
N GLY A 119 -2.38 1.66 -1.63
CA GLY A 119 -1.66 1.87 -0.38
C GLY A 119 -0.30 2.52 -0.63
N PRO A 120 0.52 2.64 0.43
CA PRO A 120 1.79 3.31 0.32
C PRO A 120 2.78 2.52 -0.54
N ASP A 121 3.76 3.24 -1.10
CA ASP A 121 4.83 2.70 -1.95
C ASP A 121 4.33 1.74 -3.06
N GLY A 122 4.70 0.46 -2.94
CA GLY A 122 4.33 -0.59 -3.87
C GLY A 122 2.89 -1.09 -3.70
N GLY A 123 2.13 -0.55 -2.75
CA GLY A 123 0.75 -0.91 -2.47
C GLY A 123 0.58 -2.20 -1.68
N LEU A 124 -0.51 -2.28 -0.93
CA LEU A 124 -0.90 -3.42 -0.13
C LEU A 124 -0.95 -4.70 -0.98
N ALA A 125 -0.34 -5.76 -0.46
CA ALA A 125 -0.39 -7.11 -0.99
C ALA A 125 -1.83 -7.57 -1.13
N SER A 126 -2.07 -8.44 -2.09
CA SER A 126 -3.34 -9.15 -2.12
C SER A 126 -3.37 -10.18 -1.02
N LEU A 127 -4.55 -10.46 -0.47
CA LEU A 127 -4.70 -11.53 0.49
C LEU A 127 -4.65 -12.93 -0.18
N THR A 128 -5.03 -12.99 -1.46
CA THR A 128 -5.09 -14.21 -2.27
C THR A 128 -4.13 -14.17 -3.46
N ASP A 129 -3.75 -15.35 -3.95
CA ASP A 129 -2.84 -15.51 -5.09
C ASP A 129 -3.51 -15.17 -6.43
N GLY A 130 -2.68 -14.93 -7.45
CA GLY A 130 -3.11 -14.81 -8.84
C GLY A 130 -3.66 -13.44 -9.22
N ASN A 131 -3.55 -12.45 -8.34
CA ASN A 131 -3.85 -11.07 -8.66
C ASN A 131 -2.72 -10.46 -9.49
N ARG A 132 -3.05 -9.92 -10.66
CA ARG A 132 -2.08 -9.32 -11.56
C ARG A 132 -2.56 -7.93 -11.96
N ALA A 133 -1.80 -6.91 -11.57
CA ALA A 133 -2.14 -5.54 -11.94
C ALA A 133 -2.06 -5.41 -13.48
N PRO A 134 -2.93 -4.59 -14.12
CA PRO A 134 -2.83 -4.29 -15.53
C PRO A 134 -1.41 -3.80 -15.87
N ARG A 135 -0.82 -4.36 -16.94
CA ARG A 135 0.56 -4.08 -17.39
C ARG A 135 1.71 -4.66 -16.54
N HIS A 136 1.45 -5.27 -15.38
CA HIS A 136 2.47 -6.08 -14.72
C HIS A 136 2.69 -7.40 -15.47
N LEU A 137 3.94 -7.85 -15.60
CA LEU A 137 4.28 -9.16 -16.19
C LEU A 137 4.29 -10.31 -15.18
N ARG A 138 4.23 -9.98 -13.89
CA ARG A 138 4.30 -10.89 -12.76
C ARG A 138 3.10 -10.70 -11.84
N ASP A 139 2.84 -11.69 -11.02
CA ASP A 139 1.78 -11.63 -10.01
C ASP A 139 2.13 -10.59 -8.94
N TRP A 140 1.09 -9.94 -8.44
CA TRP A 140 1.16 -9.07 -7.27
C TRP A 140 1.50 -9.90 -6.03
N PRO A 141 2.26 -9.36 -5.06
CA PRO A 141 2.57 -10.11 -3.86
C PRO A 141 1.28 -10.54 -3.14
N CYS A 142 1.23 -11.82 -2.79
CA CYS A 142 0.18 -12.41 -1.98
C CYS A 142 0.65 -12.51 -0.53
N ALA A 143 -0.04 -11.86 0.40
CA ALA A 143 0.29 -11.83 1.81
C ALA A 143 0.34 -13.24 2.43
N ALA A 144 -0.58 -14.13 2.05
CA ALA A 144 -0.60 -15.51 2.55
C ALA A 144 0.63 -16.32 2.07
N SER A 145 0.98 -16.20 0.79
CA SER A 145 2.12 -16.92 0.21
C SER A 145 3.47 -16.34 0.68
N VAL A 146 3.56 -15.03 0.85
CA VAL A 146 4.73 -14.38 1.48
C VAL A 146 4.85 -14.80 2.94
N HIS A 147 3.74 -14.89 3.67
CA HIS A 147 3.75 -15.37 5.06
C HIS A 147 4.27 -16.82 5.16
N GLU A 148 3.80 -17.73 4.30
CA GLU A 148 4.30 -19.12 4.25
C GLU A 148 5.82 -19.18 3.97
N ARG A 149 6.33 -18.36 3.04
CA ARG A 149 7.77 -18.22 2.78
C ARG A 149 8.51 -17.70 4.00
N ASN A 150 8.05 -16.61 4.57
CA ASN A 150 8.69 -15.94 5.71
C ASN A 150 8.74 -16.85 6.95
N LEU A 151 7.70 -17.66 7.18
CA LEU A 151 7.72 -18.71 8.20
C LEU A 151 8.85 -19.73 7.98
N SER A 152 9.06 -20.16 6.73
CA SER A 152 10.13 -21.10 6.39
C SER A 152 11.53 -20.49 6.55
N GLU A 153 11.63 -19.16 6.48
CA GLU A 153 12.85 -18.38 6.68
C GLU A 153 13.06 -17.95 8.15
N GLY A 154 12.15 -18.35 9.06
CA GLY A 154 12.28 -18.14 10.50
C GLY A 154 11.65 -16.85 11.03
N MET A 155 10.89 -16.11 10.21
CA MET A 155 10.16 -14.94 10.68
C MET A 155 9.03 -15.31 11.66
N PRO A 156 8.65 -14.40 12.58
CA PRO A 156 7.61 -14.68 13.55
C PRO A 156 6.25 -15.00 12.89
N PRO A 157 5.53 -16.04 13.36
CA PRO A 157 4.22 -16.43 12.82
C PRO A 157 3.11 -15.42 13.11
N SER A 158 3.40 -14.37 13.85
CA SER A 158 2.48 -13.26 14.09
C SER A 158 2.66 -12.12 13.10
N TRP A 159 3.66 -12.15 12.22
CA TRP A 159 3.92 -11.07 11.27
C TRP A 159 3.31 -11.43 9.92
N LEU A 160 2.46 -10.54 9.43
CA LEU A 160 1.84 -10.67 8.12
C LEU A 160 2.34 -9.56 7.21
N PHE A 161 2.84 -9.94 6.05
CA PHE A 161 3.30 -9.00 5.04
C PHE A 161 2.16 -8.09 4.55
N LEU A 162 2.43 -6.78 4.52
CA LEU A 162 1.53 -5.76 3.98
C LEU A 162 2.03 -5.28 2.62
N THR A 163 3.24 -4.72 2.53
CA THR A 163 3.75 -4.17 1.27
C THR A 163 5.27 -4.07 1.28
N TYR A 164 5.87 -3.88 0.11
CA TYR A 164 7.28 -3.54 -0.01
C TYR A 164 7.46 -2.03 0.19
N GLY A 165 8.43 -1.65 1.02
CA GLY A 165 8.86 -0.27 1.20
C GLY A 165 9.93 0.20 0.20
N GLY A 166 10.33 -0.68 -0.73
CA GLY A 166 11.42 -0.45 -1.68
C GLY A 166 12.74 -1.12 -1.26
N CYS A 167 13.65 -1.30 -2.22
CA CYS A 167 14.90 -2.07 -2.04
C CYS A 167 14.66 -3.45 -1.39
N THR A 168 15.01 -3.59 -0.12
CA THR A 168 14.89 -4.79 0.70
C THR A 168 13.98 -4.60 1.92
N MET A 169 13.28 -3.47 1.97
CA MET A 169 12.37 -3.12 3.05
C MET A 169 10.97 -3.70 2.82
N GLU A 170 10.41 -4.26 3.88
CA GLU A 170 9.08 -4.85 3.92
C GLU A 170 8.29 -4.32 5.12
N TRP A 171 7.05 -3.93 4.88
CA TRP A 171 6.09 -3.59 5.91
C TRP A 171 5.29 -4.82 6.29
N HIS A 172 5.18 -5.09 7.59
CA HIS A 172 4.45 -6.20 8.18
C HIS A 172 3.45 -5.68 9.21
N VAL A 173 2.39 -6.41 9.49
CA VAL A 173 1.51 -6.15 10.64
C VAL A 173 1.65 -7.25 11.68
N SER A 174 1.69 -6.88 12.95
CA SER A 174 1.60 -7.84 14.05
C SER A 174 0.16 -8.26 14.29
N LEU A 175 -0.15 -9.54 14.11
CA LEU A 175 -1.47 -10.13 14.33
C LEU A 175 -1.78 -10.41 15.81
N THR A 176 -0.79 -10.33 16.70
CA THR A 176 -0.93 -10.72 18.11
C THR A 176 -0.74 -9.58 19.11
N ALA A 177 -0.03 -8.52 18.72
CA ALA A 177 0.17 -7.37 19.59
C ALA A 177 -1.10 -6.50 19.64
N VAL A 178 -1.31 -5.85 20.80
CA VAL A 178 -2.38 -4.87 20.99
C VAL A 178 -2.23 -3.77 19.93
N ASP A 179 -3.35 -3.31 19.37
CA ASP A 179 -3.44 -2.31 18.30
C ASP A 179 -2.78 -2.66 16.97
N ASN A 180 -2.30 -3.90 16.81
CA ASN A 180 -1.75 -4.43 15.58
C ASN A 180 -0.70 -3.49 14.95
N PRO A 181 0.43 -3.21 15.63
CA PRO A 181 1.47 -2.33 15.13
C PRO A 181 1.96 -2.77 13.75
N VAL A 182 2.26 -1.80 12.89
CA VAL A 182 2.89 -2.03 11.58
C VAL A 182 4.40 -1.89 11.74
N LEU A 183 5.11 -2.92 11.32
CA LEU A 183 6.53 -3.18 11.54
C LEU A 183 7.26 -2.98 10.22
N LEU A 184 8.35 -2.22 10.24
CA LEU A 184 9.27 -2.12 9.12
C LEU A 184 10.42 -3.09 9.33
N TYR A 185 10.54 -4.05 8.44
CA TYR A 185 11.65 -4.99 8.37
C TYR A 185 12.57 -4.60 7.20
N ASP A 186 13.87 -4.57 7.44
CA ASP A 186 14.90 -4.34 6.43
C ASP A 186 15.99 -5.41 6.57
N ALA A 187 16.08 -6.26 5.55
CA ALA A 187 17.03 -7.36 5.50
C ALA A 187 18.50 -6.88 5.42
N ASP A 188 18.74 -5.66 4.95
CA ASP A 188 20.07 -5.07 4.82
C ASP A 188 20.42 -4.10 5.95
N SER A 189 19.59 -4.01 6.99
CA SER A 189 19.82 -3.06 8.09
C SER A 189 21.13 -3.36 8.84
N TYR A 190 22.01 -2.35 8.87
CA TYR A 190 23.32 -2.43 9.53
C TYR A 190 23.22 -2.37 11.06
N THR A 191 22.06 -2.05 11.62
CA THR A 191 21.84 -1.82 13.05
C THR A 191 21.65 -3.11 13.86
N ASP A 192 21.12 -4.18 13.25
CA ASP A 192 21.13 -5.54 13.81
C ASP A 192 20.93 -6.59 12.69
N PRO A 193 22.02 -7.16 12.13
CA PRO A 193 21.96 -8.14 11.05
C PRO A 193 21.28 -9.47 11.45
N HIS A 194 20.92 -9.65 12.72
CA HIS A 194 20.25 -10.85 13.22
C HIS A 194 18.75 -10.70 13.45
N ASN A 195 18.20 -9.47 13.40
CA ASN A 195 16.80 -9.25 13.74
C ASN A 195 16.02 -8.38 12.73
N GLY A 196 16.68 -7.56 11.90
CA GLY A 196 16.13 -6.85 10.73
C GLY A 196 14.96 -5.89 10.98
N LEU A 197 14.37 -5.85 12.18
CA LEU A 197 13.31 -4.93 12.57
C LEU A 197 13.90 -3.54 12.76
N CYS A 198 13.50 -2.62 11.88
CA CYS A 198 13.96 -1.24 11.92
C CYS A 198 13.02 -0.33 12.69
N HIS A 199 11.71 -0.56 12.60
CA HIS A 199 10.72 0.32 13.19
C HIS A 199 9.39 -0.39 13.48
N ALA A 200 8.61 0.15 14.42
CA ALA A 200 7.24 -0.25 14.68
C ALA A 200 6.37 1.00 14.89
N THR A 201 5.41 1.22 14.00
CA THR A 201 4.38 2.25 14.21
C THR A 201 3.44 1.81 15.31
N ALA A 202 2.79 2.79 15.95
CA ALA A 202 1.96 2.52 17.12
C ALA A 202 0.71 1.66 16.81
N SER A 203 0.15 1.72 15.60
CA SER A 203 -1.04 0.93 15.25
C SER A 203 -1.30 0.83 13.74
N LEU A 204 -1.92 -0.27 13.31
CA LEU A 204 -2.42 -0.45 11.93
C LEU A 204 -3.41 0.65 11.54
N ARG A 205 -4.31 1.02 12.46
CA ARG A 205 -5.29 2.09 12.24
C ARG A 205 -4.60 3.40 11.87
N LYS A 206 -3.63 3.82 12.67
CA LYS A 206 -2.89 5.06 12.44
C LYS A 206 -2.17 5.01 11.10
N TRP A 207 -1.47 3.91 10.80
CA TRP A 207 -0.75 3.73 9.54
C TRP A 207 -1.68 3.85 8.32
N LEU A 208 -2.85 3.20 8.35
CA LEU A 208 -3.86 3.32 7.30
C LEU A 208 -4.46 4.73 7.22
N ALA A 209 -4.71 5.37 8.36
CA ALA A 209 -5.26 6.72 8.42
C ALA A 209 -4.29 7.78 7.89
N THR A 210 -2.99 7.66 8.22
CA THR A 210 -1.92 8.52 7.69
C THR A 210 -1.92 8.46 6.16
N TRP A 211 -1.93 7.25 5.59
CA TRP A 211 -1.99 7.08 4.15
C TRP A 211 -3.31 7.60 3.54
N ALA A 212 -4.47 7.29 4.14
CA ALA A 212 -5.78 7.75 3.67
C ALA A 212 -5.88 9.27 3.63
N GLY A 213 -5.28 9.96 4.61
CA GLY A 213 -5.17 11.42 4.67
C GLY A 213 -4.16 12.03 3.70
N GLY A 214 -3.41 11.22 2.94
CA GLY A 214 -2.35 11.67 2.04
C GLY A 214 -1.05 12.05 2.72
N GLY A 215 -0.88 11.66 3.99
CA GLY A 215 0.40 11.74 4.68
C GLY A 215 1.37 10.64 4.22
N ASP A 216 2.65 10.84 4.52
CA ASP A 216 3.69 9.86 4.26
C ASP A 216 3.83 8.92 5.46
N VAL A 217 3.66 7.61 5.25
CA VAL A 217 3.82 6.61 6.32
C VAL A 217 5.26 6.49 6.80
N TRP A 218 6.23 6.98 6.02
CA TRP A 218 7.64 7.04 6.37
C TRP A 218 7.97 8.13 7.38
N ASP A 219 7.16 9.19 7.48
CA ASP A 219 7.34 10.25 8.49
C ASP A 219 7.17 9.72 9.92
N GLU A 220 6.57 8.54 10.08
CA GLU A 220 6.44 7.88 11.39
C GLU A 220 7.70 7.10 11.78
N VAL A 221 8.56 6.78 10.81
CA VAL A 221 9.76 5.94 10.96
C VAL A 221 11.02 6.75 11.28
N LEU A 222 11.10 7.96 10.72
CA LEU A 222 12.24 8.89 10.79
C LEU A 222 12.19 9.80 12.01
#